data_AF-A0A2N2NSI0-F1
#
_entry.id   AF-A0A2N2NSI0-F1
#
_cell.length_a   1.000
_cell.length_b   1.000
_cell.length_c   1.000
_cell.angle_alpha   90.00
_cell.angle_beta   90.00
_cell.angle_gamma   90.00
#
_symmetry.space_group_name_H-M   'P 1'
#
loop_
_entity.id
_entity.type
_entity.pdbx_description
1 polymer ?
#
loop_
_entity_poly.entity_id
_entity_poly.type
_entity_poly.pdbx_seq_one_letter_code
_entity_poly.pdbx_strand_id
1 'polypeptide(L)'
;MNWKSFFSFERMVTPLIIKVLFWIGMIASIITGLIIFFGGIISGISNSEFGTIIGAFFGGPLAMILGILATRIYCELLILFFRINETLTDIKKILLEKKVE
;
A
#
# COMPACT_ATOMS: atom_id res chain seq x y z
N MET A 1 30.15 -0.77 4.43
CA MET A 1 28.82 -1.25 4.88
C MET A 1 28.66 -2.69 4.50
N ASN A 2 28.48 -3.58 5.48
CA ASN A 2 28.49 -5.03 5.28
C ASN A 2 27.10 -5.50 4.82
N TRP A 3 26.90 -5.76 3.52
CA TRP A 3 25.59 -6.11 2.94
C TRP A 3 25.04 -7.46 3.43
N LYS A 4 25.88 -8.29 4.09
CA LYS A 4 25.49 -9.58 4.66
C LYS A 4 24.43 -9.47 5.76
N SER A 5 24.35 -8.37 6.52
CA SER A 5 23.36 -8.25 7.60
C SER A 5 21.95 -7.92 7.08
N PHE A 6 21.82 -7.37 5.87
CA PHE A 6 20.52 -7.12 5.24
C PHE A 6 19.87 -8.40 4.69
N PHE A 7 20.68 -9.42 4.39
CA PHE A 7 20.23 -10.74 3.94
C PHE A 7 20.22 -11.79 5.07
N SER A 8 20.54 -11.40 6.31
CA SER A 8 20.28 -12.24 7.47
C SER A 8 18.77 -12.28 7.69
N PHE A 9 18.16 -13.43 7.39
CA PHE A 9 16.73 -13.73 7.59
C PHE A 9 16.27 -13.66 9.07
N GLU A 10 17.15 -13.29 10.01
CA GLU A 10 16.82 -13.16 11.43
C GLU A 10 15.86 -12.01 11.75
N ARG A 11 15.81 -10.97 10.91
CA ARG A 11 14.77 -9.94 10.96
C ARG A 11 13.87 -10.07 9.76
N MET A 12 12.56 -10.00 9.98
CA MET A 12 11.60 -9.93 8.89
C MET A 12 11.87 -8.67 8.06
N VAL A 13 12.44 -8.85 6.86
CA VAL A 13 12.68 -7.75 5.91
C VAL A 13 11.36 -7.32 5.25
N THR A 14 10.36 -8.20 5.24
CA THR A 14 9.07 -8.02 4.57
C THR A 14 8.29 -6.77 5.02
N PRO A 15 8.16 -6.45 6.33
CA PRO A 15 7.50 -5.22 6.79
C PRO A 15 8.15 -3.94 6.24
N LEU A 16 9.48 -3.94 6.03
CA LEU A 16 10.19 -2.81 5.41
C LEU A 16 9.86 -2.69 3.92
N ILE A 17 9.84 -3.82 3.19
CA ILE A 17 9.49 -3.84 1.77
C ILE A 17 8.06 -3.35 1.55
N ILE A 18 7.11 -3.77 2.41
CA ILE A 18 5.70 -3.34 2.31
C ILE A 18 5.56 -1.82 2.48
N LYS A 19 6.38 -1.16 3.33
CA LYS A 19 6.38 0.30 3.45
C LYS A 19 6.82 1.00 2.15
N VAL A 20 7.78 0.43 1.44
CA VAL A 20 8.20 0.95 0.12
C VAL A 20 7.09 0.76 -0.91
N LEU A 21 6.47 -0.44 -0.93
CA LEU A 21 5.32 -0.72 -1.81
C LEU A 21 4.14 0.20 -1.53
N PHE A 22 3.87 0.55 -0.28
CA PHE A 22 2.83 1.52 0.08
C PHE A 22 3.03 2.87 -0.60
N TRP A 23 4.27 3.39 -0.58
CA TRP A 23 4.57 4.69 -1.20
C TRP A 23 4.43 4.63 -2.73
N ILE A 24 4.86 3.53 -3.34
CA ILE A 24 4.67 3.28 -4.78
C ILE A 24 3.18 3.19 -5.12
N GLY A 25 2.39 2.44 -4.35
CA GLY A 25 0.95 2.27 -4.56
C GLY A 25 0.18 3.58 -4.38
N MET A 26 0.60 4.41 -3.41
CA MET A 26 0.05 5.76 -3.24
C MET A 26 0.30 6.62 -4.49
N ILE A 27 1.55 6.67 -4.97
CA ILE A 27 1.90 7.43 -6.18
C ILE A 27 1.13 6.90 -7.41
N ALA A 28 1.04 5.57 -7.56
CA ALA A 28 0.27 4.95 -8.63
C ALA A 28 -1.22 5.33 -8.58
N SER A 29 -1.81 5.37 -7.39
CA SER A 29 -3.21 5.79 -7.20
C SER A 29 -3.43 7.25 -7.61
N ILE A 30 -2.49 8.13 -7.28
CA ILE A 30 -2.51 9.54 -7.70
C ILE A 30 -2.43 9.65 -9.23
N ILE A 31 -1.47 8.96 -9.85
CA ILE A 31 -1.28 8.95 -11.30
C ILE A 31 -2.55 8.43 -12.01
N THR A 32 -3.13 7.34 -11.49
CA THR A 32 -4.33 6.72 -12.07
C THR A 32 -5.53 7.67 -12.00
N GLY A 33 -5.75 8.34 -10.85
CA GLY A 33 -6.79 9.36 -10.72
C GLY A 33 -6.59 10.53 -11.69
N LEU A 34 -5.34 10.96 -11.89
CA LEU A 34 -4.98 12.02 -12.83
C LEU A 34 -5.24 11.63 -14.29
N ILE A 35 -4.91 10.38 -14.66
CA ILE A 35 -5.17 9.83 -15.99
C ILE A 35 -6.68 9.77 -16.25
N ILE A 36 -7.48 9.32 -15.29
CA ILE A 36 -8.94 9.26 -15.42
C ILE A 36 -9.51 10.67 -15.56
N PHE A 37 -9.04 11.62 -14.76
CA PHE A 37 -9.50 13.01 -14.80
C PHE A 37 -9.19 13.69 -16.13
N PHE A 38 -7.91 13.78 -16.52
CA PHE A 38 -7.53 14.45 -17.76
C PHE A 38 -7.91 13.65 -18.99
N GLY A 39 -7.69 12.34 -18.98
CA GLY A 39 -8.01 11.46 -20.10
C GLY A 39 -9.50 11.44 -20.40
N GLY A 40 -10.34 11.39 -19.36
CA GLY A 40 -11.80 11.42 -19.52
C GLY A 40 -12.34 12.79 -19.93
N ILE A 41 -11.73 13.90 -19.50
CA ILE A 41 -12.10 15.24 -19.98
C ILE A 41 -11.72 15.40 -21.46
N ILE A 42 -10.50 15.03 -21.85
CA ILE A 42 -10.03 15.15 -23.24
C ILE A 42 -10.87 14.29 -24.18
N SER A 43 -11.14 13.03 -23.82
CA SER A 43 -11.95 12.12 -24.63
C SER A 43 -13.43 12.54 -24.67
N GLY A 44 -13.96 13.09 -23.57
CA GLY A 44 -15.32 13.61 -23.53
C GLY A 44 -15.51 14.84 -24.43
N ILE A 45 -14.50 15.71 -24.51
CA ILE A 45 -14.52 16.87 -25.43
C ILE A 45 -14.43 16.40 -26.89
N SER A 46 -13.53 15.47 -27.22
CA SER A 46 -13.36 15.01 -28.60
C SER A 46 -14.58 14.29 -29.17
N ASN A 47 -15.31 13.55 -28.32
CA ASN A 47 -16.50 12.81 -28.72
C ASN A 47 -17.81 13.58 -28.45
N SER A 48 -17.73 14.82 -27.95
CA SER A 48 -18.89 15.66 -27.55
C SER A 48 -19.84 14.96 -26.56
N GLU A 49 -19.31 14.09 -25.72
CA GLU A 49 -20.06 13.34 -24.72
C GLU A 49 -19.97 14.00 -23.34
N PHE A 50 -20.99 14.78 -23.01
CA PHE A 50 -21.06 15.50 -21.74
C PHE A 50 -21.05 14.56 -20.52
N GLY A 51 -21.64 13.37 -20.64
CA GLY A 51 -21.64 12.36 -19.57
C GLY A 51 -20.24 11.88 -19.20
N THR A 52 -19.36 11.69 -20.18
CA THR A 52 -17.97 11.26 -19.98
C THR A 52 -17.14 12.35 -19.28
N ILE A 53 -17.38 13.62 -19.59
CA ILE A 53 -16.72 14.76 -18.94
C ILE A 53 -17.11 14.84 -17.46
N ILE A 54 -18.41 14.75 -17.14
CA ILE A 54 -18.89 14.77 -15.75
C ILE A 54 -18.35 13.55 -14.99
N GLY A 55 -18.43 12.37 -15.62
CA GLY A 55 -17.91 11.14 -15.05
C GLY A 55 -16.42 11.21 -14.72
N ALA A 56 -15.61 11.82 -15.59
CA ALA A 56 -14.19 12.03 -15.36
C ALA A 56 -13.92 13.05 -14.24
N PHE A 57 -14.69 14.15 -14.21
CA PHE A 57 -14.50 15.24 -13.25
C PHE A 57 -14.74 14.79 -11.81
N PHE A 58 -15.78 13.97 -11.56
CA PHE A 58 -16.06 13.40 -10.25
C PHE A 58 -15.32 12.07 -10.01
N GLY A 59 -15.20 11.25 -11.05
CA GLY A 59 -14.60 9.92 -10.97
C GLY A 59 -13.09 9.93 -10.77
N GLY A 60 -12.36 10.90 -11.33
CA GLY A 60 -10.91 11.03 -11.14
C GLY A 60 -10.51 11.24 -9.67
N PRO A 61 -11.00 12.30 -9.00
CA PRO A 61 -10.74 12.54 -7.58
C PRO A 61 -11.26 11.41 -6.69
N LEU A 62 -12.43 10.85 -7.01
CA LEU A 62 -12.99 9.73 -6.25
C LEU A 62 -12.11 8.48 -6.36
N ALA A 63 -11.65 8.13 -7.56
CA ALA A 63 -10.73 7.02 -7.79
C ALA A 63 -9.38 7.23 -7.08
N MET A 64 -8.89 8.47 -7.02
CA MET A 64 -7.66 8.81 -6.31
C MET A 64 -7.81 8.58 -4.79
N ILE A 65 -8.90 9.08 -4.18
CA ILE A 65 -9.17 8.90 -2.75
C ILE A 65 -9.36 7.41 -2.43
N LEU A 66 -10.18 6.71 -3.20
CA LEU A 66 -10.44 5.29 -3.00
C LEU A 66 -9.20 4.43 -3.24
N GLY A 67 -8.38 4.76 -4.24
CA GLY A 67 -7.13 4.06 -4.52
C GLY A 67 -6.11 4.20 -3.39
N ILE A 68 -5.94 5.42 -2.86
CA ILE A 68 -5.07 5.67 -1.70
C ILE A 68 -5.58 4.93 -0.46
N LEU A 69 -6.90 4.98 -0.20
CA LEU A 69 -7.51 4.29 0.93
C LEU A 69 -7.36 2.77 0.83
N ALA A 70 -7.67 2.20 -0.35
CA ALA A 70 -7.53 0.76 -0.61
C ALA A 70 -6.07 0.30 -0.46
N THR A 71 -5.12 1.07 -1.00
CA THR A 71 -3.68 0.80 -0.84
C THR A 71 -3.29 0.80 0.64
N ARG A 72 -3.77 1.77 1.43
CA ARG A 72 -3.53 1.83 2.87
C ARG A 72 -4.03 0.58 3.59
N ILE A 73 -5.29 0.22 3.38
CA ILE A 73 -5.93 -0.93 4.03
C ILE A 73 -5.16 -2.20 3.68
N TYR A 74 -4.84 -2.40 2.40
CA TYR A 74 -4.13 -3.60 1.96
C TYR A 74 -2.73 -3.69 2.57
N CYS A 75 -1.95 -2.59 2.57
CA CYS A 75 -0.63 -2.56 3.18
C CYS A 75 -0.68 -2.75 4.71
N GLU A 76 -1.66 -2.17 5.41
CA GLU A 76 -1.86 -2.35 6.85
C GLU A 76 -2.14 -3.82 7.19
N LEU A 77 -3.03 -4.49 6.42
CA LEU A 77 -3.32 -5.90 6.58
C LEU A 77 -2.07 -6.77 6.37
N LEU A 78 -1.28 -6.50 5.33
CA LEU A 78 -0.04 -7.24 5.07
C LEU A 78 0.96 -7.08 6.23
N ILE A 79 1.19 -5.86 6.73
CA ILE A 79 2.10 -5.61 7.86
C ILE A 79 1.58 -6.26 9.14
N LEU A 80 0.26 -6.22 9.37
CA LEU A 80 -0.39 -6.79 10.55
C LEU A 80 -0.09 -8.28 10.70
N PHE A 81 -0.14 -9.06 9.60
CA PHE A 81 0.20 -10.49 9.63
C PHE A 81 1.62 -10.75 10.14
N PHE A 82 2.61 -10.00 9.65
CA PHE A 82 3.99 -10.15 10.11
C PHE A 82 4.15 -9.72 11.58
N ARG A 83 3.47 -8.63 11.96
CA ARG A 83 3.49 -8.16 13.35
C ARG A 83 2.91 -9.18 14.33
N ILE A 84 1.85 -9.89 13.96
CA ILE A 84 1.30 -10.97 14.79
C ILE A 84 2.34 -12.08 14.99
N ASN A 85 3.08 -12.44 13.93
CA ASN A 85 4.11 -13.48 14.03
C ASN A 85 5.30 -13.04 14.92
N GLU A 86 5.73 -11.78 14.82
CA GLU A 86 6.73 -11.21 15.74
C GLU A 86 6.26 -11.29 17.20
N THR A 87 5.02 -10.82 17.48
CA THR A 87 4.45 -10.89 18.83
C THR A 87 4.37 -12.32 19.39
N LEU A 88 4.00 -13.31 18.55
CA LEU A 88 3.97 -14.72 18.96
C LEU A 88 5.37 -15.26 19.26
N THR A 89 6.36 -14.85 18.47
CA THR A 89 7.77 -15.22 18.68
C THR A 89 8.30 -14.65 20.00
N ASP A 90 7.95 -13.40 20.30
CA ASP A 90 8.31 -12.74 21.56
C ASP A 90 7.67 -13.44 22.77
N ILE A 91 6.38 -13.77 22.69
CA ILE A 91 5.68 -14.52 23.76
C ILE A 91 6.35 -15.88 23.99
N LYS A 92 6.71 -16.62 22.93
CA LYS A 92 7.41 -17.90 23.03
C LYS A 92 8.75 -17.74 23.76
N LYS A 93 9.51 -16.69 23.45
CA LYS A 93 10.80 -16.42 24.08
C LYS A 93 10.66 -16.13 25.58
N ILE A 94 9.72 -15.27 25.95
CA ILE A 94 9.42 -14.93 27.36
C ILE A 94 9.01 -16.18 28.15
N LEU A 95 8.20 -17.07 27.57
CA LEU A 95 7.80 -18.32 28.22
C LEU A 95 8.96 -19.29 28.42
N LEU A 96 9.92 -19.33 27.49
CA LEU A 96 11.12 -20.17 27.65
C LEU A 96 12.03 -19.64 28.75
N GLU A 97 12.24 -18.32 28.82
CA GLU A 97 13.01 -17.68 29.91
C GLU A 97 12.39 -17.99 31.28
N LYS A 98 11.06 -17.89 31.41
CA LYS A 98 10.34 -18.24 32.65
C LYS A 98 10.38 -19.71 33.05
N LYS A 99 10.68 -20.63 32.13
CA LYS A 99 10.75 -22.07 32.43
C LYS A 99 12.14 -22.48 32.93
N VAL A 100 13.15 -21.62 32.73
CA VAL A 100 14.54 -21.86 33.13
C VAL A 100 14.81 -21.35 34.55
N GLU A 101 14.03 -20.37 35.03
CA GLU A 101 13.94 -20.00 36.46
C GLU A 101 13.07 -20.96 37.27
#